data_AF-A0A1F5C4X4-F1
#
_entry.id   AF-A0A1F5C4X4-F1
#
_cell.length_a   1.000
_cell.length_b   1.000
_cell.length_c   1.000
_cell.angle_alpha   90.00
_cell.angle_beta   90.00
_cell.angle_gamma   90.00
#
_symmetry.space_group_name_H-M   'P 1'
#
loop_
_entity.id
_entity.type
_entity.pdbx_description
1 polymer ?
#
loop_
_entity_poly.entity_id
_entity_poly.type
_entity_poly.pdbx_seq_one_letter_code
_entity_poly.pdbx_strand_id
1 'polypeptide(L)'
;MLSNVLFLNTHSALNAGDAGIVLAQVRFFRQRFPGIRISITSRTPRLDEPFYAPWGIRVLSPLVPVPSLYSGPINKIWNVLKEGASVSAKARLITEIQKSELVVASGGGYFYSHHSRIPGPMFFQNYLPLKLASFLGKPVMFFPQSFGPMHNPVASRLVKDLLRGPNIVKIFVRENISAEYLRRLLALEKSLDKIVPCPDFAFLLDHVHSRGGEIRMPTLPRPVVAVTLRTWDFPGAGTAKEKKERQRQYFSFFEDISRRIIADWGGSVLILPQVRGPGLYEDDRIISRALEEKLRARSPRGRVHYLDLPDYVSPSALVQLLSQVNLLIATRFHSAIYALLAGRPVLVLAYQPKSSGMMDSLGLGRYCLGITDVDAQQALRLAQEVLEHPAPLRRKIEDRVAGARRAIVSNVGKSLEEWLA
;
A
#
# COMPACT_ATOMS: atom_id res chain seq x y z
N MET A 1 -6.39 -30.57 2.06
CA MET A 1 -5.24 -29.91 1.38
C MET A 1 -5.79 -28.66 0.72
N LEU A 2 -5.23 -27.48 1.04
CA LEU A 2 -5.74 -26.22 0.49
C LEU A 2 -5.48 -26.13 -1.03
N SER A 3 -6.55 -26.05 -1.80
CA SER A 3 -6.58 -26.09 -3.27
C SER A 3 -7.22 -24.85 -3.90
N ASN A 4 -8.04 -24.10 -3.16
CA ASN A 4 -8.70 -22.88 -3.63
C ASN A 4 -8.76 -21.78 -2.57
N VAL A 5 -8.18 -20.62 -2.86
CA VAL A 5 -8.19 -19.44 -1.99
C VAL A 5 -8.71 -18.20 -2.73
N LEU A 6 -9.54 -17.43 -2.05
CA LEU A 6 -10.11 -16.18 -2.58
C LEU A 6 -9.60 -14.99 -1.77
N PHE A 7 -8.97 -14.03 -2.43
CA PHE A 7 -8.56 -12.77 -1.81
C PHE A 7 -9.64 -11.72 -2.02
N LEU A 8 -10.25 -11.28 -0.93
CA LEU A 8 -11.16 -10.14 -0.92
C LEU A 8 -10.39 -8.85 -0.65
N ASN A 9 -10.98 -7.72 -1.02
CA ASN A 9 -10.49 -6.37 -0.71
C ASN A 9 -9.16 -6.00 -1.37
N THR A 10 -8.88 -6.52 -2.57
CA THR A 10 -7.75 -6.01 -3.37
C THR A 10 -8.14 -4.71 -4.07
N HIS A 11 -7.17 -3.82 -4.27
CA HIS A 11 -7.39 -2.50 -4.86
C HIS A 11 -7.40 -2.56 -6.40
N SER A 12 -6.51 -1.79 -7.03
CA SER A 12 -6.32 -1.69 -8.47
C SER A 12 -4.85 -1.96 -8.78
N ALA A 13 -4.56 -2.62 -9.91
CA ALA A 13 -3.20 -2.83 -10.39
C ALA A 13 -2.48 -1.52 -10.78
N LEU A 14 -3.23 -0.43 -10.99
CA LEU A 14 -2.67 0.92 -11.20
C LEU A 14 -2.03 1.50 -9.92
N ASN A 15 -2.30 0.89 -8.77
CA ASN A 15 -1.51 1.08 -7.55
C ASN A 15 -0.49 -0.05 -7.45
N ALA A 16 0.72 0.22 -7.95
CA ALA A 16 1.83 -0.74 -7.94
C ALA A 16 2.19 -1.23 -6.52
N GLY A 17 1.84 -0.48 -5.47
CA GLY A 17 1.97 -0.90 -4.08
C GLY A 17 1.03 -2.05 -3.72
N ASP A 18 -0.26 -1.88 -3.99
CA ASP A 18 -1.27 -2.89 -3.68
C ASP A 18 -1.11 -4.13 -4.58
N ALA A 19 -0.71 -3.94 -5.84
CA ALA A 19 -0.31 -5.03 -6.73
C ALA A 19 0.86 -5.84 -6.15
N GLY A 20 1.83 -5.16 -5.51
CA GLY A 20 2.94 -5.80 -4.82
C GLY A 20 2.50 -6.70 -3.66
N ILE A 21 1.57 -6.23 -2.83
CA ILE A 21 0.98 -7.06 -1.76
C ILE A 21 0.31 -8.29 -2.37
N VAL A 22 -0.53 -8.13 -3.39
CA VAL A 22 -1.24 -9.26 -4.03
C VAL A 22 -0.26 -10.28 -4.60
N LEU A 23 0.75 -9.85 -5.37
CA LEU A 23 1.73 -10.77 -5.96
C LEU A 23 2.56 -11.49 -4.89
N ALA A 24 2.91 -10.81 -3.79
CA ALA A 24 3.58 -11.45 -2.66
C ALA A 24 2.70 -12.51 -1.97
N GLN A 25 1.41 -12.23 -1.77
CA GLN A 25 0.43 -13.19 -1.24
C GLN A 25 0.30 -14.40 -2.15
N VAL A 26 0.14 -14.18 -3.46
CA VAL A 26 0.05 -15.25 -4.46
C VAL A 26 1.28 -16.16 -4.41
N ARG A 27 2.48 -15.57 -4.35
CA ARG A 27 3.73 -16.32 -4.24
C ARG A 27 3.77 -17.16 -2.97
N PHE A 28 3.42 -16.58 -1.82
CA PHE A 28 3.43 -17.28 -0.54
C PHE A 28 2.57 -18.55 -0.56
N PHE A 29 1.36 -18.46 -1.12
CA PHE A 29 0.47 -19.61 -1.26
C PHE A 29 1.02 -20.64 -2.25
N ARG A 30 1.48 -20.22 -3.43
CA ARG A 30 1.98 -21.14 -4.46
C ARG A 30 3.23 -21.91 -4.06
N GLN A 31 4.09 -21.31 -3.23
CA GLN A 31 5.26 -21.99 -2.68
C GLN A 31 4.89 -23.10 -1.70
N ARG A 32 3.73 -23.02 -1.05
CA ARG A 32 3.26 -23.99 -0.04
C ARG A 32 2.27 -25.01 -0.61
N PHE A 33 1.44 -24.58 -1.55
CA PHE A 33 0.39 -25.38 -2.16
C PHE A 33 0.54 -25.35 -3.68
N PRO A 34 1.40 -26.20 -4.26
CA PRO A 34 1.51 -26.32 -5.71
C PRO A 34 0.15 -26.60 -6.34
N GLY A 35 -0.18 -25.85 -7.40
CA GLY A 35 -1.46 -26.00 -8.10
C GLY A 35 -2.66 -25.29 -7.45
N ILE A 36 -2.47 -24.55 -6.36
CA ILE A 36 -3.55 -23.77 -5.72
C ILE A 36 -4.19 -22.79 -6.71
N ARG A 37 -5.52 -22.81 -6.78
CA ARG A 37 -6.33 -21.84 -7.50
C ARG A 37 -6.47 -20.57 -6.67
N ILE A 38 -6.22 -19.43 -7.31
CA ILE A 38 -6.28 -18.13 -6.65
C ILE A 38 -7.21 -17.21 -7.44
N SER A 39 -8.21 -16.70 -6.74
CA SER A 39 -9.13 -15.69 -7.23
C SER A 39 -8.99 -14.42 -6.39
N ILE A 40 -9.20 -13.25 -6.98
CA ILE A 40 -9.19 -11.95 -6.28
C ILE A 40 -10.41 -11.12 -6.64
N THR A 41 -10.90 -10.29 -5.72
CA THR A 41 -11.80 -9.18 -6.07
C THR A 41 -11.01 -7.90 -6.29
N SER A 42 -11.19 -7.23 -7.43
CA SER A 42 -10.54 -5.95 -7.74
C SER A 42 -11.56 -4.81 -7.73
N ARG A 43 -11.12 -3.59 -7.41
CA ARG A 43 -11.95 -2.38 -7.60
C ARG A 43 -12.14 -2.05 -9.09
N THR A 44 -11.20 -2.45 -9.93
CA THR A 44 -11.18 -2.17 -11.37
C THR A 44 -10.98 -3.46 -12.16
N PRO A 45 -11.91 -4.43 -12.09
CA PRO A 45 -11.69 -5.79 -12.59
C PRO A 45 -11.29 -5.84 -14.08
N ARG A 46 -11.90 -4.99 -14.92
CA ARG A 46 -11.59 -4.92 -16.36
C ARG A 46 -10.18 -4.39 -16.66
N LEU A 47 -9.68 -3.49 -15.82
CA LEU A 47 -8.33 -2.91 -15.95
C LEU A 47 -7.28 -3.88 -15.39
N ASP A 48 -7.63 -4.57 -14.31
CA ASP A 48 -6.73 -5.43 -13.57
C ASP A 48 -6.58 -6.83 -14.19
N GLU A 49 -7.57 -7.30 -14.96
CA GLU A 49 -7.54 -8.63 -15.59
C GLU A 49 -6.34 -8.81 -16.54
N PRO A 50 -6.00 -7.89 -17.47
CA PRO A 50 -4.79 -7.99 -18.27
C PRO A 50 -3.48 -8.08 -17.45
N PHE A 51 -3.46 -7.51 -16.25
CA PHE A 51 -2.28 -7.54 -15.38
C PHE A 51 -2.17 -8.86 -14.61
N TYR A 52 -3.27 -9.38 -14.07
CA TYR A 52 -3.28 -10.55 -13.20
C TYR A 52 -3.53 -11.89 -13.93
N ALA A 53 -4.28 -11.89 -15.03
CA ALA A 53 -4.59 -13.11 -15.79
C ALA A 53 -3.34 -13.86 -16.30
N PRO A 54 -2.26 -13.18 -16.77
CA PRO A 54 -1.01 -13.87 -17.14
C PRO A 54 -0.39 -14.65 -15.98
N TRP A 55 -0.66 -14.25 -14.74
CA TRP A 55 -0.22 -14.97 -13.54
C TRP A 55 -1.15 -16.14 -13.18
N GLY A 56 -2.18 -16.45 -13.97
CA GLY A 56 -3.18 -17.47 -13.66
C GLY A 56 -4.06 -17.08 -12.46
N ILE A 57 -4.24 -15.78 -12.22
CA ILE A 57 -5.08 -15.26 -11.15
C ILE A 57 -6.41 -14.85 -11.78
N ARG A 58 -7.51 -15.35 -11.22
CA ARG A 58 -8.85 -14.97 -11.68
C ARG A 58 -9.30 -13.67 -11.01
N VAL A 59 -9.72 -12.70 -11.81
CA VAL A 59 -10.19 -11.39 -11.30
C VAL A 59 -11.72 -11.34 -11.29
N LEU A 60 -12.29 -10.93 -10.16
CA LEU A 60 -13.73 -10.82 -9.95
C LEU A 60 -14.12 -9.38 -9.63
N SER A 61 -15.35 -9.04 -10.00
CA SER A 61 -15.96 -7.76 -9.62
C SER A 61 -16.20 -7.67 -8.12
N PRO A 62 -16.15 -6.47 -7.53
CA PRO A 62 -16.43 -6.28 -6.12
C PRO A 62 -17.94 -6.43 -5.85
N LEU A 63 -18.30 -6.80 -4.62
CA LEU A 63 -19.71 -6.94 -4.21
C LEU A 63 -20.44 -5.59 -4.25
N VAL A 64 -19.75 -4.55 -3.80
CA VAL A 64 -20.24 -3.19 -3.71
C VAL A 64 -19.59 -2.38 -4.84
N PRO A 65 -20.38 -1.67 -5.68
CA PRO A 65 -19.85 -0.79 -6.71
C PRO A 65 -18.82 0.20 -6.18
N VAL A 66 -18.01 0.76 -7.08
CA VAL A 66 -16.93 1.67 -6.71
C VAL A 66 -17.17 3.09 -7.27
N PRO A 67 -18.00 3.92 -6.60
CA PRO A 67 -18.41 5.22 -7.14
C PRO A 67 -17.26 6.20 -7.41
N SER A 68 -16.12 6.04 -6.73
CA SER A 68 -14.97 6.95 -6.89
C SER A 68 -14.23 6.78 -8.22
N LEU A 69 -14.56 5.77 -9.02
CA LEU A 69 -13.99 5.54 -10.34
C LEU A 69 -14.62 6.41 -11.43
N TYR A 70 -15.79 7.00 -11.16
CA TYR A 70 -16.55 7.72 -12.17
C TYR A 70 -16.53 9.22 -11.93
N SER A 71 -16.25 9.95 -13.00
CA SER A 71 -16.29 11.41 -13.03
C SER A 71 -17.69 11.89 -13.45
N GLY A 72 -18.20 12.93 -12.78
CA GLY A 72 -19.51 13.52 -13.04
C GLY A 72 -20.67 12.82 -12.30
N PRO A 73 -21.66 13.58 -11.79
CA PRO A 73 -22.70 13.03 -10.92
C PRO A 73 -23.61 12.01 -11.62
N ILE A 74 -23.99 12.27 -12.88
CA ILE A 74 -24.89 11.40 -13.66
C ILE A 74 -24.20 10.06 -13.99
N ASN A 75 -22.98 10.12 -14.54
CA ASN A 75 -22.19 8.92 -14.86
C ASN A 75 -21.91 8.07 -13.63
N LYS A 76 -21.67 8.70 -12.48
CA LYS A 76 -21.47 8.01 -11.21
C LYS A 76 -22.72 7.26 -10.78
N ILE A 77 -23.88 7.89 -10.80
CA ILE A 77 -25.16 7.24 -10.44
C ILE A 77 -25.46 6.09 -11.41
N TRP A 78 -25.39 6.34 -12.72
CA TRP A 78 -25.73 5.34 -13.73
C TRP A 78 -24.84 4.10 -13.65
N ASN A 79 -23.52 4.27 -13.55
CA ASN A 79 -22.61 3.13 -13.46
C ASN A 79 -22.72 2.39 -12.12
N VAL A 80 -22.93 3.10 -11.00
CA VAL A 80 -23.18 2.46 -9.70
C VAL A 80 -24.46 1.63 -9.72
N LEU A 81 -25.53 2.12 -10.35
CA LEU A 81 -26.77 1.37 -10.54
C LEU A 81 -26.54 0.15 -11.43
N LYS A 82 -25.82 0.31 -12.54
CA LYS A 82 -25.50 -0.79 -13.47
C LYS A 82 -24.66 -1.89 -12.82
N GLU A 83 -23.61 -1.52 -12.08
CA GLU A 83 -22.79 -2.47 -11.32
C GLU A 83 -23.59 -3.10 -10.18
N GLY A 84 -24.37 -2.30 -9.46
CA GLY A 84 -25.24 -2.74 -8.37
C GLY A 84 -26.33 -3.70 -8.84
N ALA A 85 -26.84 -3.53 -10.06
CA ALA A 85 -27.86 -4.39 -10.67
C ALA A 85 -27.26 -5.63 -11.35
N SER A 86 -25.93 -5.78 -11.40
CA SER A 86 -25.29 -6.95 -12.02
C SER A 86 -25.43 -8.20 -11.14
N VAL A 87 -26.58 -8.85 -11.22
CA VAL A 87 -26.89 -10.10 -10.50
C VAL A 87 -25.89 -11.20 -10.83
N SER A 88 -25.49 -11.32 -12.11
CA SER A 88 -24.55 -12.35 -12.55
C SER A 88 -23.14 -12.17 -11.96
N ALA A 89 -22.63 -10.94 -11.85
CA ALA A 89 -21.33 -10.67 -11.23
C ALA A 89 -21.34 -11.00 -9.73
N LYS A 90 -22.41 -10.61 -9.03
CA LYS A 90 -22.61 -10.92 -7.61
C LYS A 90 -22.76 -12.42 -7.36
N ALA A 91 -23.53 -13.12 -8.20
CA ALA A 91 -23.68 -14.57 -8.13
C ALA A 91 -22.35 -15.29 -8.37
N ARG A 92 -21.51 -14.82 -9.31
CA ARG A 92 -20.15 -15.33 -9.53
C ARG A 92 -19.27 -15.16 -8.29
N LEU A 93 -19.29 -13.99 -7.66
CA LEU A 93 -18.54 -13.74 -6.42
C LEU A 93 -19.00 -14.65 -5.29
N ILE A 94 -20.33 -14.75 -5.06
CA ILE A 94 -20.90 -15.64 -4.03
C ILE A 94 -20.49 -17.09 -4.29
N THR A 95 -20.60 -17.55 -5.53
CA THR A 95 -20.19 -18.90 -5.94
C THR A 95 -18.70 -19.11 -5.67
N GLU A 96 -17.86 -18.12 -5.94
CA GLU A 96 -16.42 -18.23 -5.67
C GLU A 96 -16.13 -18.28 -4.17
N ILE A 97 -16.80 -17.45 -3.36
CA ILE A 97 -16.71 -17.51 -1.89
C ILE A 97 -17.09 -18.92 -1.42
N GLN A 98 -18.21 -19.46 -1.89
CA GLN A 98 -18.69 -20.81 -1.55
C GLN A 98 -17.73 -21.92 -1.99
N LYS A 99 -17.02 -21.76 -3.10
CA LYS A 99 -16.04 -22.73 -3.60
C LYS A 99 -14.65 -22.59 -2.95
N SER A 100 -14.36 -21.45 -2.32
CA SER A 100 -13.10 -21.26 -1.62
C SER A 100 -13.05 -22.05 -0.30
N GLU A 101 -11.89 -22.61 -0.01
CA GLU A 101 -11.60 -23.29 1.26
C GLU A 101 -11.09 -22.29 2.30
N LEU A 102 -10.45 -21.22 1.84
CA LEU A 102 -10.01 -20.09 2.64
C LEU A 102 -10.34 -18.78 1.93
N VAL A 103 -10.88 -17.83 2.70
CA VAL A 103 -11.02 -16.43 2.28
C VAL A 103 -9.94 -15.61 2.98
N VAL A 104 -9.20 -14.83 2.22
CA VAL A 104 -8.19 -13.90 2.74
C VAL A 104 -8.72 -12.49 2.61
N ALA A 105 -8.80 -11.75 3.72
CA ALA A 105 -8.88 -10.29 3.64
C ALA A 105 -7.49 -9.79 3.27
N SER A 106 -7.30 -9.38 2.01
CA SER A 106 -6.01 -8.96 1.49
C SER A 106 -5.37 -7.90 2.40
N GLY A 107 -4.04 -7.96 2.52
CA GLY A 107 -3.26 -6.94 3.22
C GLY A 107 -3.47 -5.54 2.63
N GLY A 108 -3.09 -4.51 3.39
CA GLY A 108 -3.25 -3.12 2.97
C GLY A 108 -3.69 -2.19 4.10
N GLY A 109 -4.52 -1.20 3.81
CA GLY A 109 -4.98 -0.24 4.83
C GLY A 109 -6.36 0.28 4.49
N TYR A 110 -7.38 -0.55 4.70
CA TYR A 110 -8.75 -0.27 4.24
C TYR A 110 -9.80 -0.17 5.35
N PHE A 111 -9.46 -0.56 6.58
CA PHE A 111 -10.33 -0.44 7.76
C PHE A 111 -10.08 0.86 8.54
N TYR A 112 -10.32 2.01 7.90
CA TYR A 112 -10.24 3.32 8.53
C TYR A 112 -11.51 4.12 8.24
N SER A 113 -11.83 5.10 9.10
CA SER A 113 -12.93 6.02 8.83
C SER A 113 -12.65 7.41 9.39
N HIS A 114 -12.50 8.37 8.48
CA HIS A 114 -12.35 9.79 8.80
C HIS A 114 -13.70 10.51 8.96
N HIS A 115 -14.82 9.89 8.58
CA HIS A 115 -16.14 10.47 8.72
C HIS A 115 -16.66 10.32 10.17
N SER A 116 -17.26 11.39 10.70
CA SER A 116 -17.75 11.45 12.08
C SER A 116 -19.06 10.68 12.33
N ARG A 117 -19.89 10.45 11.30
CA ARG A 117 -21.21 9.81 11.45
C ARG A 117 -21.29 8.41 10.85
N ILE A 118 -21.07 8.26 9.54
CA ILE A 118 -21.25 6.98 8.83
C ILE A 118 -19.90 6.59 8.19
N PRO A 119 -19.48 5.32 8.27
CA PRO A 119 -18.35 4.85 7.50
C PRO A 119 -18.57 5.09 6.00
N GLY A 120 -17.63 5.76 5.33
CA GLY A 120 -17.75 6.09 3.90
C GLY A 120 -17.89 4.83 3.02
N PRO A 121 -18.23 4.98 1.73
CA PRO A 121 -18.49 3.84 0.84
C PRO A 121 -17.31 2.84 0.74
N MET A 122 -16.08 3.35 0.85
CA MET A 122 -14.87 2.53 0.92
C MET A 122 -14.90 1.52 2.08
N PHE A 123 -15.36 1.91 3.25
CA PHE A 123 -15.42 1.01 4.40
C PHE A 123 -16.39 -0.16 4.10
N PHE A 124 -17.58 0.12 3.56
CA PHE A 124 -18.55 -0.92 3.23
C PHE A 124 -18.10 -1.83 2.08
N GLN A 125 -17.36 -1.29 1.10
CA GLN A 125 -16.74 -2.10 0.05
C GLN A 125 -15.79 -3.16 0.62
N ASN A 126 -15.12 -2.88 1.74
CA ASN A 126 -14.21 -3.81 2.40
C ASN A 126 -14.90 -4.69 3.44
N TYR A 127 -15.88 -4.15 4.16
CA TYR A 127 -16.60 -4.84 5.22
C TYR A 127 -17.59 -5.89 4.69
N LEU A 128 -18.44 -5.53 3.72
CA LEU A 128 -19.55 -6.37 3.29
C LEU A 128 -19.12 -7.71 2.65
N PRO A 129 -18.11 -7.77 1.76
CA PRO A 129 -17.63 -9.05 1.22
C PRO A 129 -17.13 -10.00 2.31
N LEU A 130 -16.40 -9.48 3.30
CA LEU A 130 -15.88 -10.28 4.40
C LEU A 130 -16.99 -10.72 5.36
N LYS A 131 -17.97 -9.84 5.64
CA LYS A 131 -19.12 -10.22 6.44
C LYS A 131 -19.96 -11.30 5.76
N LEU A 132 -20.11 -11.22 4.44
CA LEU A 132 -20.77 -12.26 3.64
C LEU A 132 -20.00 -13.58 3.68
N ALA A 133 -18.68 -13.57 3.50
CA ALA A 133 -17.85 -14.76 3.64
C ALA A 133 -17.98 -15.38 5.05
N SER A 134 -17.94 -14.53 6.09
CA SER A 134 -18.13 -14.97 7.46
C SER A 134 -19.53 -15.57 7.70
N PHE A 135 -20.58 -14.93 7.16
CA PHE A 135 -21.95 -15.42 7.25
C PHE A 135 -22.14 -16.78 6.54
N LEU A 136 -21.48 -16.99 5.40
CA LEU A 136 -21.47 -18.26 4.67
C LEU A 136 -20.60 -19.35 5.35
N GLY A 137 -20.14 -19.12 6.58
CA GLY A 137 -19.35 -20.08 7.36
C GLY A 137 -17.93 -20.28 6.85
N LYS A 138 -17.44 -19.43 5.93
CA LYS A 138 -16.10 -19.61 5.34
C LYS A 138 -14.99 -19.24 6.30
N PRO A 139 -13.91 -20.03 6.40
CA PRO A 139 -12.71 -19.64 7.14
C PRO A 139 -12.16 -18.33 6.56
N VAL A 140 -11.97 -17.33 7.41
CA VAL A 140 -11.42 -16.03 7.02
C VAL A 140 -10.13 -15.74 7.78
N MET A 141 -9.06 -15.44 7.06
CA MET A 141 -7.82 -14.90 7.62
C MET A 141 -7.62 -13.46 7.17
N PHE A 142 -7.39 -12.55 8.11
CA PHE A 142 -7.00 -11.18 7.77
C PHE A 142 -5.50 -11.13 7.62
N PHE A 143 -5.02 -10.90 6.41
CA PHE A 143 -3.59 -10.71 6.16
C PHE A 143 -3.13 -9.32 6.65
N PRO A 144 -1.81 -9.13 6.85
CA PRO A 144 -1.26 -7.93 7.47
C PRO A 144 -1.83 -6.63 6.92
N GLN A 145 -2.62 -5.94 7.74
CA GLN A 145 -3.23 -4.69 7.36
C GLN A 145 -3.35 -3.70 8.52
N SER A 146 -3.56 -2.44 8.18
CA SER A 146 -3.84 -1.38 9.14
C SER A 146 -5.31 -1.37 9.55
N PHE A 147 -5.54 -1.17 10.84
CA PHE A 147 -6.85 -0.97 11.45
C PHE A 147 -6.88 0.39 12.15
N GLY A 148 -7.89 1.17 11.81
CA GLY A 148 -8.11 2.48 12.39
C GLY A 148 -7.14 3.57 11.89
N PRO A 149 -7.25 4.77 12.47
CA PRO A 149 -8.26 5.16 13.45
C PRO A 149 -9.67 5.17 12.84
N MET A 150 -10.68 4.89 13.67
CA MET A 150 -12.09 5.03 13.31
C MET A 150 -12.70 6.13 14.17
N HIS A 151 -13.06 7.25 13.55
CA HIS A 151 -13.61 8.40 14.25
C HIS A 151 -15.12 8.29 14.49
N ASN A 152 -15.77 7.21 14.02
CA ASN A 152 -17.19 6.97 14.30
C ASN A 152 -17.41 5.62 15.02
N PRO A 153 -18.28 5.58 16.03
CA PRO A 153 -18.60 4.35 16.76
C PRO A 153 -19.23 3.25 15.90
N VAL A 154 -19.94 3.61 14.82
CA VAL A 154 -20.60 2.64 13.93
C VAL A 154 -19.56 1.74 13.25
N ALA A 155 -18.51 2.32 12.68
CA ALA A 155 -17.40 1.60 12.05
C ALA A 155 -16.70 0.69 13.07
N SER A 156 -16.40 1.20 14.27
CA SER A 156 -15.79 0.42 15.35
C SER A 156 -16.66 -0.78 15.73
N ARG A 157 -17.98 -0.60 15.86
CA ARG A 157 -18.93 -1.68 16.17
C ARG A 157 -19.02 -2.71 15.05
N LEU A 158 -19.05 -2.27 13.79
CA LEU A 158 -19.07 -3.17 12.63
C LEU A 158 -17.79 -3.99 12.54
N VAL A 159 -16.61 -3.38 12.68
CA VAL A 159 -15.35 -4.13 12.70
C VAL A 159 -15.30 -5.09 13.88
N LYS A 160 -15.70 -4.67 15.07
CA LYS A 160 -15.81 -5.56 16.24
C LYS A 160 -16.71 -6.77 15.95
N ASP A 161 -17.87 -6.54 15.35
CA ASP A 161 -18.82 -7.60 14.98
C ASP A 161 -18.31 -8.55 13.89
N LEU A 162 -17.51 -8.06 12.94
CA LEU A 162 -16.85 -8.90 11.95
C LEU A 162 -15.75 -9.76 12.60
N LEU A 163 -14.88 -9.15 13.40
CA LEU A 163 -13.70 -9.82 13.99
C LEU A 163 -14.06 -10.84 15.08
N ARG A 164 -15.22 -10.72 15.73
CA ARG A 164 -15.73 -11.73 16.68
C ARG A 164 -16.28 -12.99 16.01
N GLY A 165 -16.39 -13.02 14.68
CA GLY A 165 -16.93 -14.16 13.95
C GLY A 165 -16.22 -15.47 14.31
N PRO A 166 -16.95 -16.58 14.52
CA PRO A 166 -16.36 -17.84 14.96
C PRO A 166 -15.38 -18.42 13.93
N ASN A 167 -15.63 -18.18 12.65
CA ASN A 167 -14.82 -18.59 11.50
C ASN A 167 -13.73 -17.59 11.09
N ILE A 168 -13.54 -16.50 11.85
CA ILE A 168 -12.34 -15.68 11.70
C ILE A 168 -11.19 -16.46 12.34
N VAL A 169 -10.23 -16.92 11.55
CA VAL A 169 -9.17 -17.83 12.00
C VAL A 169 -8.03 -17.06 12.66
N LYS A 170 -7.48 -16.06 11.97
CA LYS A 170 -6.41 -15.19 12.46
C LYS A 170 -6.54 -13.76 11.93
N ILE A 171 -6.01 -12.81 12.70
CA ILE A 171 -6.03 -11.39 12.40
C ILE A 171 -4.59 -10.86 12.44
N PHE A 172 -3.96 -10.76 11.28
CA PHE A 172 -2.61 -10.21 11.16
C PHE A 172 -2.65 -8.69 11.10
N VAL A 173 -1.93 -8.05 12.03
CA VAL A 173 -1.86 -6.58 12.15
C VAL A 173 -0.47 -6.08 11.76
N ARG A 174 -0.43 -5.12 10.83
CA ARG A 174 0.81 -4.69 10.19
C ARG A 174 1.72 -3.83 11.07
N GLU A 175 1.15 -3.03 11.96
CA GLU A 175 1.90 -2.14 12.84
C GLU A 175 1.28 -2.03 14.23
N ASN A 176 2.09 -1.66 15.22
CA ASN A 176 1.71 -1.64 16.63
C ASN A 176 0.51 -0.73 16.92
N ILE A 177 0.40 0.40 16.24
CA ILE A 177 -0.73 1.34 16.41
C ILE A 177 -2.06 0.64 16.08
N SER A 178 -2.09 -0.16 15.00
CA SER A 178 -3.26 -0.96 14.62
C SER A 178 -3.50 -2.12 15.59
N ALA A 179 -2.44 -2.75 16.10
CA ALA A 179 -2.54 -3.80 17.10
C ALA A 179 -3.14 -3.28 18.41
N GLU A 180 -2.66 -2.15 18.92
CA GLU A 180 -3.17 -1.48 20.13
C GLU A 180 -4.62 -1.05 19.95
N TYR A 181 -4.97 -0.49 18.79
CA TYR A 181 -6.34 -0.14 18.47
C TYR A 181 -7.27 -1.37 18.55
N LEU A 182 -6.89 -2.49 17.92
CA LEU A 182 -7.70 -3.71 17.97
C LEU A 182 -7.75 -4.33 19.37
N ARG A 183 -6.64 -4.32 20.12
CA ARG A 183 -6.62 -4.83 21.51
C ARG A 183 -7.60 -4.06 22.39
N ARG A 184 -7.68 -2.74 22.25
CA ARG A 184 -8.67 -1.91 22.96
C ARG A 184 -10.10 -2.23 22.50
N LEU A 185 -10.31 -2.37 21.18
CA LEU A 185 -11.62 -2.66 20.61
C LEU A 185 -12.18 -4.03 21.01
N LEU A 186 -11.29 -5.02 21.16
CA LEU A 186 -11.58 -6.42 21.43
C LEU A 186 -11.24 -6.85 22.87
N ALA A 187 -11.02 -5.92 23.79
CA ALA A 187 -10.48 -6.21 25.13
C ALA A 187 -11.28 -7.24 25.94
N LEU A 188 -12.60 -7.35 25.68
CA LEU A 188 -13.51 -8.28 26.36
C LEU A 188 -13.92 -9.47 25.48
N GLU A 189 -13.24 -9.67 24.35
CA GLU A 189 -13.61 -10.65 23.33
C GLU A 189 -12.56 -11.76 23.24
N LYS A 190 -13.00 -13.02 23.10
CA LYS A 190 -12.12 -14.16 22.84
C LYS A 190 -11.32 -14.04 21.54
N SER A 191 -11.74 -13.16 20.61
CA SER A 191 -11.02 -12.90 19.37
C SER A 191 -9.70 -12.15 19.57
N LEU A 192 -9.42 -11.65 20.78
CA LEU A 192 -8.14 -11.01 21.12
C LEU A 192 -6.94 -11.93 20.85
N ASP A 193 -7.07 -13.23 21.15
CA ASP A 193 -6.01 -14.24 20.97
C ASP A 193 -5.72 -14.54 19.49
N LYS A 194 -6.58 -14.05 18.59
CA LYS A 194 -6.42 -14.21 17.13
C LYS A 194 -5.51 -13.12 16.54
N ILE A 195 -5.20 -12.06 17.29
CA ILE A 195 -4.40 -10.93 16.81
C ILE A 195 -2.92 -11.31 16.83
N VAL A 196 -2.28 -11.26 15.66
CA VAL A 196 -0.86 -11.56 15.51
C VAL A 196 -0.15 -10.41 14.79
N PRO A 197 0.82 -9.73 15.43
CA PRO A 197 1.66 -8.76 14.73
C PRO A 197 2.42 -9.43 13.59
N CYS A 198 2.38 -8.83 12.40
CA CYS A 198 3.01 -9.39 11.22
C CYS A 198 3.33 -8.27 10.24
N PRO A 199 4.58 -8.13 9.74
CA PRO A 199 4.94 -7.08 8.80
C PRO A 199 4.14 -7.12 7.50
N ASP A 200 4.22 -6.05 6.71
CA ASP A 200 3.54 -5.96 5.42
C ASP A 200 3.92 -7.11 4.48
N PHE A 201 2.93 -7.71 3.84
CA PHE A 201 3.17 -8.84 2.94
C PHE A 201 4.06 -8.48 1.73
N ALA A 202 4.09 -7.22 1.31
CA ALA A 202 4.97 -6.73 0.26
C ALA A 202 6.46 -6.96 0.58
N PHE A 203 6.87 -7.14 1.84
CA PHE A 203 8.26 -7.52 2.16
C PHE A 203 8.65 -8.91 1.61
N LEU A 204 7.69 -9.76 1.25
CA LEU A 204 7.94 -11.03 0.55
C LEU A 204 8.08 -10.89 -0.97
N LEU A 205 7.98 -9.67 -1.52
CA LEU A 205 8.33 -9.43 -2.91
C LEU A 205 9.79 -9.77 -3.15
N ASP A 206 10.02 -10.42 -4.28
CA ASP A 206 11.34 -10.82 -4.75
C ASP A 206 11.78 -9.90 -5.89
N HIS A 207 13.08 -9.66 -5.99
CA HIS A 207 13.68 -8.85 -7.05
C HIS A 207 13.98 -9.68 -8.32
N VAL A 208 13.97 -11.01 -8.23
CA VAL A 208 14.45 -11.89 -9.32
C VAL A 208 13.39 -12.19 -10.40
N HIS A 209 12.09 -12.04 -10.11
CA HIS A 209 11.01 -12.51 -10.98
C HIS A 209 10.13 -11.38 -11.50
N SER A 210 10.61 -10.59 -12.47
CA SER A 210 9.79 -9.59 -13.16
C SER A 210 9.09 -10.20 -14.39
N ARG A 211 7.84 -10.66 -14.25
CA ARG A 211 6.94 -10.62 -15.42
C ARG A 211 6.56 -9.15 -15.62
N GLY A 212 6.96 -8.56 -16.73
CA GLY A 212 6.73 -7.13 -17.03
C GLY A 212 7.98 -6.32 -17.43
N GLY A 213 9.13 -6.97 -17.61
CA GLY A 213 10.36 -6.34 -18.10
C GLY A 213 11.13 -5.54 -17.05
N GLU A 214 12.39 -5.23 -17.35
CA GLU A 214 13.24 -4.37 -16.53
C GLU A 214 12.97 -2.90 -16.85
N ILE A 215 12.99 -2.04 -15.82
CA ILE A 215 12.92 -0.59 -16.02
C ILE A 215 14.36 -0.08 -16.16
N ARG A 216 14.68 0.44 -17.35
CA ARG A 216 16.00 1.02 -17.61
C ARG A 216 16.18 2.31 -16.82
N MET A 217 17.20 2.34 -15.97
CA MET A 217 17.58 3.54 -15.24
C MET A 217 18.26 4.55 -16.20
N PRO A 218 17.85 5.83 -16.21
CA PRO A 218 18.55 6.86 -16.96
C PRO A 218 19.98 7.09 -16.41
N THR A 219 20.91 7.43 -17.31
CA THR A 219 22.26 7.88 -16.90
C THR A 219 22.15 9.25 -16.26
N LEU A 220 22.37 9.31 -14.96
CA LEU A 220 22.27 10.54 -14.16
C LEU A 220 23.54 10.73 -13.31
N PRO A 221 24.04 11.96 -13.18
CA PRO A 221 25.06 12.29 -12.20
C PRO A 221 24.69 11.83 -10.80
N ARG A 222 25.68 11.33 -10.06
CA ARG A 222 25.53 10.83 -8.69
C ARG A 222 25.76 11.95 -7.67
N PRO A 223 25.15 11.87 -6.46
CA PRO A 223 24.18 10.86 -6.04
C PRO A 223 22.83 11.02 -6.74
N VAL A 224 22.13 9.91 -6.99
CA VAL A 224 20.75 9.95 -7.49
C VAL A 224 19.79 9.80 -6.31
N VAL A 225 18.96 10.82 -6.08
CA VAL A 225 17.89 10.79 -5.08
C VAL A 225 16.56 10.62 -5.81
N ALA A 226 15.87 9.52 -5.54
CA ALA A 226 14.51 9.34 -6.02
C ALA A 226 13.52 10.08 -5.13
N VAL A 227 12.49 10.67 -5.72
CA VAL A 227 11.37 11.28 -5.00
C VAL A 227 10.05 10.69 -5.44
N THR A 228 9.19 10.35 -4.47
CA THR A 228 7.80 9.95 -4.74
C THR A 228 6.85 10.81 -3.91
N LEU A 229 5.94 11.48 -4.61
CA LEU A 229 4.99 12.42 -4.03
C LEU A 229 3.58 11.88 -4.22
N ARG A 230 2.64 12.40 -3.44
CA ARG A 230 1.21 12.19 -3.69
C ARG A 230 0.42 13.46 -3.45
N THR A 231 -0.69 13.59 -4.15
CA THR A 231 -1.71 14.57 -3.76
C THR A 231 -2.29 14.19 -2.39
N TRP A 232 -2.37 15.17 -1.50
CA TRP A 232 -2.90 15.01 -0.14
C TRP A 232 -3.68 16.25 0.27
N ASP A 233 -4.87 16.06 0.85
CA ASP A 233 -5.77 17.16 1.21
C ASP A 233 -5.64 17.63 2.65
N PHE A 234 -4.70 17.05 3.42
CA PHE A 234 -4.49 17.35 4.83
C PHE A 234 -5.83 17.37 5.61
N PRO A 235 -6.51 16.21 5.75
CA PRO A 235 -7.85 16.14 6.32
C PRO A 235 -7.94 16.66 7.76
N GLY A 236 -6.82 16.74 8.48
CA GLY A 236 -6.74 17.34 9.82
C GLY A 236 -6.69 18.87 9.86
N ALA A 237 -6.52 19.55 8.72
CA ALA A 237 -6.60 21.01 8.65
C ALA A 237 -8.05 21.47 8.62
N GLY A 238 -8.39 22.49 9.42
CA GLY A 238 -9.76 22.91 9.65
C GLY A 238 -10.35 23.69 8.48
N THR A 239 -9.63 24.70 8.00
CA THR A 239 -10.12 25.60 6.94
C THR A 239 -9.57 25.23 5.55
N ALA A 240 -10.30 25.62 4.49
CA ALA A 240 -9.81 25.43 3.11
C ALA A 240 -8.51 26.22 2.84
N LYS A 241 -8.34 27.39 3.48
CA LYS A 241 -7.11 28.20 3.41
C LYS A 241 -5.93 27.44 4.02
N GLU A 242 -6.12 26.84 5.20
CA GLU A 242 -5.11 26.05 5.89
C GLU A 242 -4.71 24.80 5.08
N LYS A 243 -5.68 24.10 4.49
CA LYS A 243 -5.41 22.96 3.59
C LYS A 243 -4.51 23.37 2.43
N LYS A 244 -4.83 24.47 1.75
CA LYS A 244 -4.02 25.02 0.65
C LYS A 244 -2.63 25.45 1.12
N GLU A 245 -2.50 26.00 2.31
CA GLU A 245 -1.20 26.35 2.89
C GLU A 245 -0.34 25.11 3.11
N ARG A 246 -0.87 24.08 3.77
CA ARG A 246 -0.14 22.82 4.00
C ARG A 246 0.24 22.12 2.70
N GLN A 247 -0.63 22.14 1.69
CA GLN A 247 -0.32 21.64 0.35
C GLN A 247 0.85 22.40 -0.29
N ARG A 248 0.89 23.73 -0.17
CA ARG A 248 1.99 24.56 -0.66
C ARG A 248 3.29 24.28 0.08
N GLN A 249 3.25 24.16 1.41
CA GLN A 249 4.42 23.83 2.23
C GLN A 249 5.00 22.46 1.88
N TYR A 250 4.14 21.45 1.73
CA TYR A 250 4.53 20.11 1.28
C TYR A 250 5.17 20.12 -0.10
N PHE A 251 4.60 20.86 -1.05
CA PHE A 251 5.19 20.97 -2.39
C PHE A 251 6.52 21.73 -2.36
N SER A 252 6.59 22.84 -1.60
CA SER A 252 7.81 23.62 -1.41
C SER A 252 8.92 22.78 -0.82
N PHE A 253 8.63 21.92 0.16
CA PHE A 253 9.61 21.00 0.72
C PHE A 253 10.30 20.17 -0.36
N PHE A 254 9.54 19.57 -1.29
CA PHE A 254 10.12 18.77 -2.37
C PHE A 254 10.89 19.63 -3.37
N GLU A 255 10.44 20.85 -3.67
CA GLU A 255 11.20 21.81 -4.49
C GLU A 255 12.54 22.14 -3.81
N ASP A 256 12.49 22.47 -2.53
CA ASP A 256 13.61 22.93 -1.72
C ASP A 256 14.67 21.84 -1.54
N ILE A 257 14.29 20.63 -1.16
CA ILE A 257 15.24 19.53 -0.97
C ILE A 257 15.85 19.09 -2.32
N SER A 258 15.05 19.04 -3.38
CA SER A 258 15.51 18.67 -4.72
C SER A 258 16.54 19.67 -5.26
N ARG A 259 16.30 20.98 -5.05
CA ARG A 259 17.26 22.01 -5.44
C ARG A 259 18.58 21.90 -4.67
N ARG A 260 18.52 21.61 -3.38
CA ARG A 260 19.71 21.45 -2.50
C ARG A 260 20.51 20.21 -2.87
N ILE A 261 19.85 19.09 -3.17
CA ILE A 261 20.51 17.89 -3.72
C ILE A 261 21.33 18.22 -4.98
N ILE A 262 20.79 19.07 -5.87
CA ILE A 262 21.44 19.43 -7.13
C ILE A 262 22.56 20.46 -6.89
N ALA A 263 22.29 21.50 -6.11
CA ALA A 263 23.21 22.62 -5.90
C ALA A 263 24.38 22.26 -4.97
N ASP A 264 24.09 21.57 -3.87
CA ASP A 264 25.04 21.37 -2.78
C ASP A 264 25.85 20.08 -2.98
N TRP A 265 25.23 19.04 -3.55
CA TRP A 265 25.88 17.72 -3.72
C TRP A 265 26.21 17.39 -5.17
N GLY A 266 25.90 18.26 -6.11
CA GLY A 266 26.05 17.96 -7.53
C GLY A 266 25.35 16.65 -7.89
N GLY A 267 24.20 16.34 -7.26
CA GLY A 267 23.44 15.12 -7.48
C GLY A 267 22.42 15.25 -8.60
N SER A 268 21.53 14.26 -8.69
CA SER A 268 20.39 14.25 -9.60
C SER A 268 19.12 13.81 -8.88
N VAL A 269 17.99 14.33 -9.32
CA VAL A 269 16.66 14.02 -8.79
C VAL A 269 15.89 13.18 -9.81
N LEU A 270 15.52 11.96 -9.41
CA LEU A 270 14.65 11.07 -10.17
C LEU A 270 13.23 11.16 -9.61
N ILE A 271 12.31 11.74 -10.38
CA ILE A 271 10.90 11.83 -9.99
C ILE A 271 10.19 10.56 -10.45
N LEU A 272 9.68 9.77 -9.49
CA LEU A 272 9.05 8.47 -9.74
C LEU A 272 7.57 8.51 -9.30
N PRO A 273 6.62 8.69 -10.23
CA PRO A 273 5.21 8.48 -9.95
C PRO A 273 4.97 6.99 -9.67
N GLN A 274 4.54 6.63 -8.46
CA GLN A 274 4.33 5.22 -8.10
C GLN A 274 2.91 4.76 -8.42
N VAL A 275 1.91 5.55 -8.04
CA VAL A 275 0.49 5.23 -8.23
C VAL A 275 -0.06 6.01 -9.42
N ARG A 276 -0.76 5.34 -10.33
CA ARG A 276 -1.28 5.91 -11.59
C ARG A 276 -2.81 5.93 -11.65
N GLY A 277 -3.47 5.57 -10.55
CA GLY A 277 -4.91 5.51 -10.47
C GLY A 277 -5.42 4.60 -9.35
N PRO A 278 -6.69 4.18 -9.41
CA PRO A 278 -7.60 4.32 -10.55
C PRO A 278 -8.36 5.66 -10.61
N GLY A 279 -8.35 6.45 -9.54
CA GLY A 279 -8.92 7.81 -9.54
C GLY A 279 -7.85 8.88 -9.77
N LEU A 280 -8.23 10.03 -10.33
CA LEU A 280 -7.34 11.17 -10.57
C LEU A 280 -6.64 11.67 -9.30
N TYR A 281 -7.32 11.59 -8.15
CA TYR A 281 -6.74 11.97 -6.85
C TYR A 281 -5.55 11.08 -6.44
N GLU A 282 -5.57 9.82 -6.86
CA GLU A 282 -4.53 8.85 -6.54
C GLU A 282 -3.39 8.86 -7.56
N ASP A 283 -3.55 9.54 -8.69
CA ASP A 283 -2.57 9.61 -9.77
C ASP A 283 -1.41 10.56 -9.43
N ASP A 284 -0.27 9.96 -9.07
CA ASP A 284 0.95 10.68 -8.69
C ASP A 284 1.57 11.43 -9.87
N ARG A 285 1.21 11.09 -11.13
CA ARG A 285 1.78 11.73 -12.32
C ARG A 285 1.51 13.22 -12.33
N ILE A 286 0.33 13.65 -11.86
CA ILE A 286 -0.10 15.05 -11.87
C ILE A 286 0.83 15.92 -11.01
N ILE A 287 0.99 15.58 -9.73
CA ILE A 287 1.87 16.34 -8.82
C ILE A 287 3.35 16.18 -9.19
N SER A 288 3.74 15.00 -9.70
CA SER A 288 5.11 14.72 -10.12
C SER A 288 5.52 15.53 -11.35
N ARG A 289 4.63 15.71 -12.33
CA ARG A 289 4.86 16.57 -13.51
C ARG A 289 4.98 18.05 -13.11
N ALA A 290 4.14 18.52 -12.19
CA ALA A 290 4.24 19.88 -11.67
C ALA A 290 5.60 20.12 -10.98
N LEU A 291 6.11 19.15 -10.21
CA LEU A 291 7.45 19.23 -9.62
C LEU A 291 8.55 19.23 -10.69
N GLU A 292 8.45 18.36 -11.70
CA GLU A 292 9.41 18.30 -12.81
C GLU A 292 9.55 19.66 -13.50
N GLU A 293 8.42 20.26 -13.89
CA GLU A 293 8.39 21.56 -14.59
C GLU A 293 9.10 22.65 -13.78
N LYS A 294 8.75 22.77 -12.49
CA LYS A 294 9.36 23.74 -11.58
C LYS A 294 10.87 23.55 -11.43
N LEU A 295 11.32 22.30 -11.27
CA LEU A 295 12.73 22.01 -11.06
C LEU A 295 13.54 22.21 -12.34
N ARG A 296 13.03 21.80 -13.51
CA ARG A 296 13.72 21.99 -14.80
C ARG A 296 13.91 23.46 -15.15
N ALA A 297 12.96 24.33 -14.79
CA ALA A 297 13.09 25.77 -15.03
C ALA A 297 14.23 26.43 -14.23
N ARG A 298 14.71 25.79 -13.16
CA ARG A 298 15.64 26.38 -12.18
C ARG A 298 16.90 25.54 -11.93
N SER A 299 17.07 24.44 -12.65
CA SER A 299 18.17 23.48 -12.44
C SER A 299 18.97 23.24 -13.73
N PRO A 300 20.27 22.91 -13.64
CA PRO A 300 21.06 22.55 -14.82
C PRO A 300 20.46 21.36 -15.58
N ARG A 301 20.64 21.35 -16.91
CA ARG A 301 20.20 20.24 -17.76
C ARG A 301 20.81 18.91 -17.30
N GLY A 302 20.04 17.83 -17.38
CA GLY A 302 20.48 16.48 -17.01
C GLY A 302 20.46 16.17 -15.51
N ARG A 303 20.04 17.11 -14.65
CA ARG A 303 19.97 16.92 -13.18
C ARG A 303 18.61 16.46 -12.68
N VAL A 304 17.54 16.70 -13.44
CA VAL A 304 16.16 16.35 -13.08
C VAL A 304 15.62 15.43 -14.15
N HIS A 305 15.08 14.28 -13.73
CA HIS A 305 14.49 13.31 -14.64
C HIS A 305 13.17 12.79 -14.08
N TYR A 306 12.08 13.00 -14.82
CA TYR A 306 10.82 12.32 -14.57
C TYR A 306 10.84 10.96 -15.27
N LEU A 307 10.56 9.90 -14.51
CA LEU A 307 10.50 8.56 -15.07
C LEU A 307 9.08 8.26 -15.58
N ASP A 308 8.94 8.32 -16.89
CA ASP A 308 7.69 7.95 -17.57
C ASP A 308 7.60 6.44 -17.73
N LEU A 309 6.58 5.83 -17.13
CA LEU A 309 6.37 4.38 -17.13
C LEU A 309 4.93 4.09 -17.58
N PRO A 310 4.68 2.91 -18.18
CA PRO A 310 3.34 2.49 -18.53
C PRO A 310 2.40 2.47 -17.32
N ASP A 311 1.09 2.40 -17.59
CA ASP A 311 0.06 2.39 -16.55
C ASP A 311 0.24 1.22 -15.56
N TYR A 312 0.58 0.04 -16.06
CA TYR A 312 0.91 -1.12 -15.24
C TYR A 312 2.42 -1.29 -15.14
N VAL A 313 2.93 -1.29 -13.92
CA VAL A 313 4.36 -1.45 -13.64
C VAL A 313 4.55 -2.64 -12.72
N SER A 314 5.48 -3.52 -13.08
CA SER A 314 5.87 -4.64 -12.24
C SER A 314 6.46 -4.15 -10.90
N PRO A 315 5.92 -4.57 -9.73
CA PRO A 315 6.47 -4.20 -8.43
C PRO A 315 7.94 -4.58 -8.27
N SER A 316 8.34 -5.76 -8.75
CA SER A 316 9.74 -6.22 -8.73
C SER A 316 10.66 -5.35 -9.58
N ALA A 317 10.18 -4.86 -10.74
CA ALA A 317 10.97 -3.94 -11.56
C ALA A 317 11.15 -2.57 -10.88
N LEU A 318 10.17 -2.10 -10.09
CA LEU A 318 10.34 -0.91 -9.25
C LEU A 318 11.37 -1.12 -8.13
N VAL A 319 11.41 -2.29 -7.50
CA VAL A 319 12.45 -2.64 -6.53
C VAL A 319 13.83 -2.64 -7.21
N GLN A 320 13.96 -3.24 -8.39
CA GLN A 320 15.20 -3.26 -9.16
C GLN A 320 15.64 -1.85 -9.59
N LEU A 321 14.73 -0.99 -10.04
CA LEU A 321 15.00 0.41 -10.34
C LEU A 321 15.53 1.14 -9.09
N LEU A 322 14.82 1.02 -7.97
CA LEU A 322 15.22 1.68 -6.72
C LEU A 322 16.55 1.13 -6.20
N SER A 323 16.92 -0.11 -6.52
CA SER A 323 18.26 -0.63 -6.20
C SER A 323 19.41 0.14 -6.85
N GLN A 324 19.15 1.02 -7.81
CA GLN A 324 20.17 1.81 -8.50
C GLN A 324 20.31 3.23 -7.94
N VAL A 325 19.41 3.67 -7.05
CA VAL A 325 19.45 5.01 -6.44
C VAL A 325 20.29 5.04 -5.17
N ASN A 326 20.66 6.23 -4.72
CA ASN A 326 21.43 6.44 -3.48
C ASN A 326 20.51 6.66 -2.27
N LEU A 327 19.37 7.31 -2.47
CA LEU A 327 18.37 7.61 -1.44
C LEU A 327 17.00 7.70 -2.09
N LEU A 328 15.95 7.27 -1.37
CA LEU A 328 14.56 7.58 -1.72
C LEU A 328 13.99 8.57 -0.70
N ILE A 329 13.27 9.60 -1.16
CA ILE A 329 12.40 10.44 -0.33
C ILE A 329 10.96 10.19 -0.77
N ALA A 330 10.14 9.63 0.11
CA ALA A 330 8.83 9.10 -0.25
C ALA A 330 7.71 9.55 0.70
N THR A 331 6.61 9.98 0.09
CA THR A 331 5.31 10.08 0.78
C THR A 331 4.49 8.79 0.61
N ARG A 332 4.72 8.03 -0.47
CA ARG A 332 4.01 6.77 -0.73
C ARG A 332 4.60 5.62 0.11
N PHE A 333 3.73 4.94 0.87
CA PHE A 333 4.11 3.84 1.78
C PHE A 333 4.85 2.70 1.09
N HIS A 334 4.34 2.22 -0.05
CA HIS A 334 4.97 1.11 -0.76
C HIS A 334 6.27 1.49 -1.47
N SER A 335 6.46 2.75 -1.89
CA SER A 335 7.77 3.23 -2.36
C SER A 335 8.83 3.01 -1.29
N ALA A 336 8.51 3.30 -0.03
CA ALA A 336 9.42 3.09 1.08
C ALA A 336 9.74 1.60 1.28
N ILE A 337 8.74 0.72 1.27
CA ILE A 337 8.96 -0.73 1.32
C ILE A 337 9.87 -1.19 0.16
N TYR A 338 9.66 -0.68 -1.05
CA TYR A 338 10.44 -1.10 -2.22
C TYR A 338 11.89 -0.64 -2.15
N ALA A 339 12.16 0.56 -1.63
CA ALA A 339 13.53 1.01 -1.35
C ALA A 339 14.20 0.17 -0.25
N LEU A 340 13.46 -0.15 0.82
CA LEU A 340 13.97 -1.01 1.90
C LEU A 340 14.30 -2.41 1.37
N LEU A 341 13.43 -3.01 0.54
CA LEU A 341 13.70 -4.29 -0.12
C LEU A 341 14.92 -4.24 -1.04
N ALA A 342 15.18 -3.09 -1.65
CA ALA A 342 16.36 -2.84 -2.47
C ALA A 342 17.64 -2.54 -1.64
N GLY A 343 17.57 -2.60 -0.31
CA GLY A 343 18.69 -2.27 0.58
C GLY A 343 19.11 -0.80 0.49
N ARG A 344 18.16 0.11 0.22
CA ARG A 344 18.42 1.54 0.03
C ARG A 344 17.84 2.39 1.17
N PRO A 345 18.57 3.42 1.63
CA PRO A 345 18.06 4.40 2.58
C PRO A 345 16.75 5.05 2.11
N VAL A 346 15.86 5.35 3.06
CA VAL A 346 14.59 6.03 2.78
C VAL A 346 14.24 7.12 3.78
N LEU A 347 14.04 8.32 3.23
CA LEU A 347 13.30 9.50 3.68
C LEU A 347 11.78 9.33 3.71
N VAL A 348 11.10 9.00 4.81
CA VAL A 348 9.63 8.89 4.78
C VAL A 348 8.96 10.18 5.24
N LEU A 349 8.02 10.71 4.45
CA LEU A 349 7.05 11.73 4.89
C LEU A 349 5.73 11.04 5.27
N ALA A 350 5.53 10.81 6.56
CA ALA A 350 4.36 10.13 7.09
C ALA A 350 3.14 11.05 7.14
N TYR A 351 2.12 10.68 6.36
CA TYR A 351 0.82 11.34 6.34
C TYR A 351 -0.28 10.53 7.05
N GLN A 352 0.02 9.26 7.37
CA GLN A 352 -0.85 8.33 8.06
C GLN A 352 -0.03 7.49 9.05
N PRO A 353 -0.63 7.01 10.15
CA PRO A 353 0.07 6.22 11.19
C PRO A 353 0.75 4.95 10.67
N LYS A 354 0.32 4.42 9.51
CA LYS A 354 0.91 3.22 8.91
C LYS A 354 2.38 3.39 8.55
N SER A 355 2.77 4.58 8.04
CA SER A 355 4.15 4.82 7.61
C SER A 355 5.09 4.95 8.79
N SER A 356 4.70 5.71 9.82
CA SER A 356 5.47 5.80 11.07
C SER A 356 5.54 4.46 11.78
N GLY A 357 4.41 3.77 11.94
CA GLY A 357 4.36 2.44 12.58
C GLY A 357 5.23 1.40 11.88
N MET A 358 5.30 1.42 10.55
CA MET A 358 6.21 0.54 9.81
C MET A 358 7.68 0.90 10.07
N MET A 359 8.05 2.18 9.97
CA MET A 359 9.43 2.63 10.19
C MET A 359 9.87 2.36 11.64
N ASP A 360 9.01 2.59 12.62
CA ASP A 360 9.26 2.28 14.03
C ASP A 360 9.45 0.78 14.26
N SER A 361 8.63 -0.07 13.62
CA SER A 361 8.74 -1.53 13.76
C SER A 361 10.09 -2.08 13.24
N LEU A 362 10.71 -1.39 12.28
CA LEU A 362 12.02 -1.70 11.74
C LEU A 362 13.17 -0.99 12.49
N GLY A 363 12.88 -0.18 13.52
CA GLY A 363 13.87 0.62 14.23
C GLY A 363 14.45 1.76 13.37
N LEU A 364 13.67 2.24 12.39
CA LEU A 364 14.02 3.29 11.44
C LEU A 364 13.21 4.58 11.65
N GLY A 365 12.51 4.73 12.78
CA GLY A 365 11.68 5.90 13.11
C GLY A 365 12.37 7.26 12.95
N ARG A 366 13.70 7.34 13.18
CA ARG A 366 14.51 8.55 12.93
C ARG A 366 14.38 9.10 11.50
N TYR A 367 14.17 8.22 10.52
CA TYR A 367 14.05 8.57 9.10
C TYR A 367 12.59 8.77 8.66
N CYS A 368 11.67 8.90 9.61
CA CYS A 368 10.26 9.15 9.38
C CYS A 368 9.87 10.54 9.89
N LEU A 369 9.61 11.47 8.97
CA LEU A 369 9.22 12.84 9.26
C LEU A 369 7.70 12.99 9.09
N GLY A 370 7.06 13.82 9.91
CA GLY A 370 5.63 14.11 9.77
C GLY A 370 5.33 14.99 8.55
N ILE A 371 4.29 14.68 7.78
CA ILE A 371 3.92 15.49 6.59
C ILE A 371 3.40 16.89 6.95
N THR A 372 2.94 17.11 8.19
CA THR A 372 2.31 18.36 8.61
C THR A 372 3.31 19.44 8.99
N ASP A 373 4.47 19.04 9.50
CA ASP A 373 5.47 19.91 10.10
C ASP A 373 6.84 19.59 9.47
N VAL A 374 6.86 19.51 8.12
CA VAL A 374 8.04 19.06 7.39
C VAL A 374 9.14 20.11 7.49
N ASP A 375 10.18 19.81 8.27
CA ASP A 375 11.40 20.61 8.33
C ASP A 375 12.37 20.18 7.21
N ALA A 376 12.49 21.03 6.18
CA ALA A 376 13.44 20.84 5.08
C ALA A 376 14.89 20.74 5.57
N GLN A 377 15.27 21.49 6.62
CA GLN A 377 16.63 21.46 7.17
C GLN A 377 16.90 20.14 7.87
N GLN A 378 15.94 19.63 8.64
CA GLN A 378 16.05 18.28 9.23
C GLN A 378 16.19 17.20 8.17
N ALA A 379 15.36 17.24 7.12
CA ALA A 379 15.43 16.27 6.04
C ALA A 379 16.78 16.34 5.29
N LEU A 380 17.32 17.54 5.05
CA LEU A 380 18.62 17.73 4.43
C LEU A 380 19.75 17.16 5.28
N ARG A 381 19.76 17.41 6.60
CA ARG A 381 20.76 16.83 7.52
C ARG A 381 20.72 15.30 7.49
N LEU A 382 19.53 14.71 7.53
CA LEU A 382 19.37 13.26 7.46
C LEU A 382 19.78 12.70 6.09
N ALA A 383 19.42 13.40 5.00
CA ALA A 383 19.81 13.02 3.65
C ALA A 383 21.34 13.09 3.45
N GLN A 384 21.99 14.11 4.00
CA GLN A 384 23.45 14.22 3.98
C GLN A 384 24.10 13.05 4.72
N GLU A 385 23.68 12.78 5.96
CA GLU A 385 24.20 11.68 6.78
C GLU A 385 24.15 10.33 6.04
N VAL A 386 23.00 10.01 5.43
CA VAL A 386 22.83 8.72 4.74
C VAL A 386 23.54 8.65 3.39
N LEU A 387 23.83 9.79 2.75
CA LEU A 387 24.56 9.84 1.49
C LEU A 387 26.08 9.77 1.71
N GLU A 388 26.60 10.40 2.76
CA GLU A 388 28.02 10.37 3.14
C GLU A 388 28.42 9.02 3.75
N HIS A 389 27.56 8.44 4.60
CA HIS A 389 27.83 7.19 5.30
C HIS A 389 26.71 6.15 5.13
N PRO A 390 26.46 5.65 3.90
CA PRO A 390 25.35 4.74 3.63
C PRO A 390 25.51 3.35 4.23
N ALA A 391 26.74 2.86 4.41
CA ALA A 391 27.00 1.45 4.71
C ALA A 391 26.37 0.95 6.03
N PRO A 392 26.48 1.65 7.17
CA PRO A 392 25.86 1.21 8.42
C PRO A 392 24.33 1.12 8.32
N LEU A 393 23.70 2.13 7.69
CA LEU A 393 22.25 2.14 7.52
C LEU A 393 21.79 1.04 6.55
N ARG A 394 22.51 0.80 5.46
CA ARG A 394 22.18 -0.26 4.50
C ARG A 394 22.23 -1.65 5.14
N ARG A 395 23.27 -1.95 5.94
CA ARG A 395 23.36 -3.20 6.71
C ARG A 395 22.18 -3.36 7.66
N LYS A 396 21.87 -2.29 8.42
CA LYS A 396 20.70 -2.28 9.32
C LYS A 396 19.40 -2.54 8.55
N ILE A 397 19.21 -1.94 7.37
CA ILE A 397 18.03 -2.15 6.53
C ILE A 397 17.94 -3.61 6.09
N GLU A 398 19.03 -4.18 5.56
CA GLU A 398 19.10 -5.57 5.09
C GLU A 398 18.73 -6.55 6.23
N ASP A 399 19.30 -6.37 7.42
CA ASP A 399 19.00 -7.19 8.60
C ASP A 399 17.52 -7.10 9.01
N ARG A 400 16.96 -5.89 9.03
CA ARG A 400 15.57 -5.64 9.44
C ARG A 400 14.58 -6.18 8.42
N VAL A 401 14.88 -6.06 7.12
CA VAL A 401 14.07 -6.64 6.05
C VAL A 401 14.11 -8.17 6.10
N ALA A 402 15.29 -8.77 6.33
CA ALA A 402 15.41 -10.22 6.50
C ALA A 402 14.60 -10.71 7.72
N GLY A 403 14.66 -9.98 8.84
CA GLY A 403 13.82 -10.22 10.00
C GLY A 403 12.32 -10.14 9.71
N ALA A 404 11.90 -9.10 8.97
CA ALA A 404 10.50 -8.93 8.58
C ALA A 404 10.00 -10.10 7.71
N ARG A 405 10.80 -10.52 6.72
CA ARG A 405 10.48 -11.69 5.88
C ARG A 405 10.31 -12.97 6.70
N ARG A 406 11.24 -13.25 7.62
CA ARG A 406 11.14 -14.40 8.53
C ARG A 406 9.88 -14.34 9.39
N ALA A 407 9.55 -13.17 9.92
CA ALA A 407 8.34 -12.97 10.73
C ALA A 407 7.06 -13.27 9.93
N ILE A 408 6.96 -12.83 8.67
CA ILE A 408 5.78 -13.13 7.83
C ILE A 408 5.67 -14.63 7.58
N VAL A 409 6.76 -15.25 7.11
CA VAL A 409 6.81 -16.69 6.81
C VAL A 409 6.45 -17.52 8.04
N SER A 410 6.99 -17.17 9.21
CA SER A 410 6.73 -17.86 10.47
C SER A 410 5.30 -17.62 10.97
N ASN A 411 4.88 -16.37 11.15
CA ASN A 411 3.61 -16.06 11.81
C ASN A 411 2.41 -16.48 10.96
N VAL A 412 2.46 -16.24 9.65
CA VAL A 412 1.38 -16.62 8.73
C VAL A 412 1.47 -18.09 8.39
N GLY A 413 2.67 -18.64 8.18
CA GLY A 413 2.88 -20.06 7.90
C GLY A 413 2.40 -20.95 9.05
N LYS A 414 2.90 -20.71 10.27
CA LYS A 414 2.49 -21.45 11.47
C LYS A 414 0.98 -21.39 11.70
N SER A 415 0.38 -20.21 11.58
CA SER A 415 -1.06 -20.06 11.72
C SER A 415 -1.88 -20.81 10.66
N LEU A 416 -1.33 -20.94 9.45
CA LEU A 416 -1.97 -21.67 8.37
C LEU A 416 -1.84 -23.18 8.58
N GLU A 417 -0.68 -23.64 9.03
CA GLU A 417 -0.42 -25.03 9.41
C GLU A 417 -1.29 -25.46 10.60
N GLU A 418 -1.35 -24.66 11.66
CA GLU A 418 -2.20 -24.89 12.85
C GLU A 418 -3.69 -24.98 12.52
N TRP A 419 -4.14 -24.28 11.47
CA TRP A 419 -5.54 -24.32 11.04
C TRP A 419 -5.84 -25.50 10.10
N LEU A 420 -4.84 -25.97 9.35
CA LEU A 420 -4.98 -27.09 8.43
C LEU A 420 -4.81 -28.45 9.11
N ALA A 421 -4.10 -28.49 10.24
CA ALA A 421 -4.00 -29.62 11.15
C ALA A 421 -5.33 -29.83 11.89
#